data_AF-A0A182HCK7-F1
#
_entry.id   AF-A0A182HCK7-F1
#
_cell.length_a   1.000
_cell.length_b   1.000
_cell.length_c   1.000
_cell.angle_alpha   90.00
_cell.angle_beta   90.00
_cell.angle_gamma   90.00
#
_symmetry.space_group_name_H-M   'P 1'
#
loop_
_entity.id
_entity.type
_entity.pdbx_description
1 polymer ?
#
loop_
_entity_poly.entity_id
_entity_poly.type
_entity_poly.pdbx_seq_one_letter_code
_entity_poly.pdbx_strand_id
1 'polypeptide(L)'
;MSRRHSLEEFLKQSLENFLKESLKNFLEEILGKLPGGVFRDLLEEISKEFLGVLGELPVLMEEFTKQKLLEKSLEEFLKQYLEKFLNKCLKQFLKVSLKEFVKKSQVYIVGHIPPGSDERHIGHMPYGHTSFTEKNNLRYLRLVKKYSEIIQGQFFGHLHSDSFRVVYSDSGKPISWMMIAPSITPRKMSESNNPAMRLYKFDTDTGQVLDYTQYYLDLEQANQLGEAVWQPEYNLTTYYYGLGEVSSVALHNLADRFTNADDTQFAK
;
A
#
# COMPACT_ATOMS: atom_id res chain seq x y z
N MET A 1 34.15 26.70 44.80
CA MET A 1 32.82 26.34 44.22
C MET A 1 32.49 27.04 42.89
N SER A 2 33.18 28.10 42.44
CA SER A 2 32.72 28.96 41.32
C SER A 2 33.10 28.54 39.88
N ARG A 3 34.06 27.63 39.63
CA ARG A 3 34.54 27.32 38.26
C ARG A 3 33.91 26.07 37.60
N ARG A 4 33.32 25.16 38.40
CA ARG A 4 32.69 23.93 37.88
C ARG A 4 31.31 24.24 37.27
N HIS A 5 30.55 25.09 37.95
CA HIS A 5 29.22 25.52 37.51
C HIS A 5 29.26 26.25 36.17
N SER A 6 30.25 27.14 35.96
CA SER A 6 30.34 27.90 34.70
C SER A 6 30.71 27.04 33.49
N LEU A 7 31.41 25.93 33.68
CA LEU A 7 31.78 25.02 32.60
C LEU A 7 30.61 24.11 32.20
N GLU A 8 29.86 23.60 33.18
CA GLU A 8 28.63 22.85 32.94
C GLU A 8 27.60 23.70 32.19
N GLU A 9 27.43 24.96 32.60
CA GLU A 9 26.49 25.90 32.01
C GLU A 9 26.92 26.30 30.58
N PHE A 10 28.21 26.55 30.37
CA PHE A 10 28.78 26.83 29.04
C PHE A 10 28.65 25.64 28.08
N LEU A 11 28.94 24.42 28.56
CA LEU A 11 28.82 23.21 27.76
C LEU A 11 27.37 22.91 27.41
N LYS A 12 26.45 23.06 28.37
CA LYS A 12 25.02 22.92 28.13
C LYS A 12 24.54 23.92 27.07
N GLN A 13 24.90 25.19 27.20
CA GLN A 13 24.52 26.22 26.24
C GLN A 13 25.11 25.98 24.85
N SER A 14 26.37 25.54 24.78
CA SER A 14 27.04 25.26 23.52
C SER A 14 26.47 24.03 22.81
N LEU A 15 26.17 22.96 23.56
CA LEU A 15 25.49 21.77 23.04
C LEU A 15 24.07 22.10 22.57
N GLU A 16 23.31 22.87 23.34
CA GLU A 16 21.96 23.30 22.95
C GLU A 16 21.97 24.13 21.66
N ASN A 17 22.91 25.08 21.54
CA ASN A 17 23.04 25.91 20.35
C ASN A 17 23.46 25.09 19.13
N PHE A 18 24.49 24.25 19.29
CA PHE A 18 24.99 23.37 18.24
C PHE A 18 23.91 22.38 17.75
N LEU A 19 23.14 21.79 18.67
CA LEU A 19 22.04 20.88 18.33
C LEU A 19 20.92 21.62 17.60
N LYS A 20 20.55 22.83 18.02
CA LYS A 20 19.54 23.64 17.33
C LYS A 20 19.98 24.00 15.90
N GLU A 21 21.22 24.40 15.73
CA GLU A 21 21.75 24.86 14.44
C GLU A 21 21.97 23.69 13.48
N SER A 22 22.52 22.58 13.97
CA SER A 22 22.69 21.35 13.18
C SER A 22 21.36 20.73 12.79
N LEU A 23 20.38 20.69 13.72
CA LEU A 23 19.04 20.20 13.43
C LEU A 23 18.33 21.10 12.41
N LYS A 24 18.45 22.42 12.54
CA LYS A 24 17.90 23.38 11.59
C LYS A 24 18.46 23.16 10.18
N ASN A 25 19.78 23.07 10.04
CA ASN A 25 20.42 22.88 8.74
C ASN A 25 20.07 21.51 8.12
N PHE A 26 20.05 20.44 8.94
CA PHE A 26 19.64 19.10 8.50
C PHE A 26 18.18 19.07 8.04
N LEU A 27 17.30 19.73 8.78
CA LEU A 27 15.91 19.90 8.38
C LEU A 27 15.88 20.68 7.06
N GLU A 28 16.43 21.89 6.96
CA GLU A 28 16.39 22.71 5.74
C GLU A 28 16.88 21.97 4.48
N GLU A 29 17.91 21.12 4.59
CA GLU A 29 18.45 20.35 3.47
C GLU A 29 17.54 19.20 3.00
N ILE A 30 16.78 18.60 3.93
CA ILE A 30 15.80 17.53 3.65
C ILE A 30 14.42 18.12 3.28
N LEU A 31 14.04 19.24 3.91
CA LEU A 31 12.77 19.95 3.78
C LEU A 31 12.47 20.35 2.33
N GLY A 32 13.50 20.71 1.55
CA GLY A 32 13.34 21.10 0.14
C GLY A 32 13.09 19.94 -0.83
N LYS A 33 13.22 18.68 -0.40
CA LYS A 33 13.26 17.51 -1.31
C LYS A 33 12.11 16.53 -1.13
N LEU A 34 11.21 16.73 -0.16
CA LEU A 34 10.16 15.76 0.17
C LEU A 34 8.73 16.28 -0.12
N PRO A 35 7.80 15.41 -0.58
CA PRO A 35 6.40 15.78 -0.78
C PRO A 35 5.68 16.14 0.54
N GLY A 36 4.83 17.17 0.53
CA GLY A 36 4.27 17.84 1.73
C GLY A 36 3.47 16.99 2.73
N GLY A 37 2.93 15.82 2.34
CA GLY A 37 2.26 14.91 3.27
C GLY A 37 3.22 14.09 4.14
N VAL A 38 4.34 13.62 3.57
CA VAL A 38 5.39 12.89 4.32
C VAL A 38 6.13 13.81 5.27
N PHE A 39 6.14 15.09 4.93
CA PHE A 39 6.80 16.15 5.67
C PHE A 39 6.22 16.35 7.08
N ARG A 40 4.88 16.37 7.24
CA ARG A 40 4.25 16.64 8.54
C ARG A 40 4.51 15.53 9.56
N ASP A 41 4.28 14.28 9.16
CA ASP A 41 4.44 13.12 10.04
C ASP A 41 5.92 12.93 10.43
N LEU A 42 6.83 13.19 9.48
CA LEU A 42 8.26 13.15 9.74
C LEU A 42 8.70 14.23 10.75
N LEU A 43 8.15 15.44 10.66
CA LEU A 43 8.48 16.54 11.58
C LEU A 43 8.03 16.24 13.01
N GLU A 44 6.81 15.72 13.19
CA GLU A 44 6.29 15.39 14.53
C GLU A 44 7.12 14.30 15.21
N GLU A 45 7.50 13.27 14.46
CA GLU A 45 8.29 12.15 14.98
C GLU A 45 9.74 12.56 15.31
N ILE A 46 10.40 13.34 14.43
CA ILE A 46 11.74 13.89 14.68
C ILE A 46 11.72 14.80 15.90
N SER A 47 10.67 15.62 16.06
CA SER A 47 10.55 16.53 17.20
C SER A 47 10.40 15.78 18.53
N LYS A 48 9.59 14.72 18.58
CA LYS A 48 9.46 13.87 19.78
C LYS A 48 10.79 13.26 20.21
N GLU A 49 11.55 12.75 19.25
CA GLU A 49 12.79 12.04 19.56
C GLU A 49 13.93 12.99 19.92
N PHE A 50 13.96 14.17 19.29
CA PHE A 50 14.87 15.25 19.68
C PHE A 50 14.61 15.68 21.13
N LEU A 51 13.34 15.82 21.53
CA LEU A 51 12.95 16.10 22.91
C LEU A 51 13.37 14.96 23.85
N GLY A 52 13.25 13.70 23.43
CA GLY A 52 13.74 12.54 24.19
C GLY A 52 15.25 12.58 24.44
N VAL A 53 16.03 12.93 23.43
CA VAL A 53 17.49 13.08 23.54
C VAL A 53 17.89 14.26 24.44
N LEU A 54 17.18 15.40 24.34
CA LEU A 54 17.37 16.52 25.26
C LEU A 54 17.07 16.12 26.72
N GLY A 55 16.15 15.17 26.93
CA GLY A 55 15.88 14.59 28.24
C GLY A 55 17.03 13.76 28.82
N GLU A 56 17.89 13.17 27.98
CA GLU A 56 19.06 12.38 28.39
C GLU A 56 20.31 13.24 28.65
N LEU A 57 20.32 14.51 28.20
CA LEU A 57 21.44 15.44 28.31
C LEU A 57 22.01 15.58 29.74
N PRO A 58 21.19 15.64 30.81
CA PRO A 58 21.70 15.76 32.18
C PRO A 58 22.56 14.57 32.62
N VAL A 59 22.19 13.35 32.22
CA VAL A 59 22.92 12.11 32.58
C VAL A 59 24.28 12.08 31.89
N LEU A 60 24.31 12.48 30.62
CA LEU A 60 25.54 12.56 29.83
C LEU A 60 26.50 13.64 30.35
N MET A 61 25.97 14.77 30.81
CA MET A 61 26.75 15.82 31.46
C MET A 61 27.33 15.34 32.81
N GLU A 62 26.61 14.47 33.52
CA GLU A 62 27.10 13.86 34.76
C GLU A 62 28.23 12.84 34.51
N GLU A 63 28.16 12.06 33.43
CA GLU A 63 29.26 11.18 33.00
C GLU A 63 30.49 11.99 32.54
N PHE A 64 30.27 13.06 31.79
CA PHE A 64 31.32 13.96 31.33
C PHE A 64 32.07 14.61 32.50
N THR A 65 31.36 15.10 33.49
CA THR A 65 31.95 15.75 34.68
C THR A 65 32.70 14.76 35.59
N LYS A 66 32.38 13.45 35.52
CA LYS A 66 33.11 12.37 36.20
C LYS A 66 34.43 12.02 35.51
N GLN A 67 34.55 12.18 34.19
CA GLN A 67 35.81 12.03 33.46
C GLN A 67 36.67 13.30 33.59
N LYS A 68 37.73 13.25 34.40
CA LYS A 68 38.69 14.37 34.55
C LYS A 68 39.23 14.82 33.17
N LEU A 69 38.98 16.09 32.83
CA LEU A 69 39.37 16.76 31.59
C LEU A 69 40.88 16.72 31.28
N LEU A 70 41.21 16.22 30.09
CA LEU A 70 42.25 16.75 29.21
C LEU A 70 41.49 17.24 27.96
N GLU A 71 41.85 18.36 27.33
CA GLU A 71 41.10 18.95 26.19
C GLU A 71 40.77 17.94 25.07
N LYS A 72 41.59 16.90 24.88
CA LYS A 72 41.29 15.76 23.99
C LYS A 72 39.99 15.02 24.32
N SER A 73 39.56 15.00 25.58
CA SER A 73 38.38 14.29 26.04
C SER A 73 37.08 15.02 25.70
N LEU A 74 37.08 16.36 25.57
CA LEU A 74 35.88 17.10 25.18
C LEU A 74 35.56 16.90 23.70
N GLU A 75 36.58 16.97 22.83
CA GLU A 75 36.42 16.67 21.41
C GLU A 75 36.00 15.21 21.18
N GLU A 76 36.65 14.25 21.84
CA GLU A 76 36.27 12.83 21.75
C GLU A 76 34.86 12.57 22.27
N PHE A 77 34.48 13.20 23.39
CA PHE A 77 33.13 13.12 23.94
C PHE A 77 32.09 13.71 22.99
N LEU A 78 32.32 14.94 22.49
CA LEU A 78 31.43 15.59 21.54
C LEU A 78 31.30 14.76 20.26
N LYS A 79 32.41 14.24 19.73
CA LYS A 79 32.42 13.39 18.52
C LYS A 79 31.65 12.10 18.74
N GLN A 80 31.89 11.38 19.85
CA GLN A 80 31.20 10.14 20.15
C GLN A 80 29.70 10.36 20.37
N TYR A 81 29.34 11.45 21.05
CA TYR A 81 27.96 11.83 21.26
C TYR A 81 27.26 12.20 19.94
N LEU A 82 27.89 13.03 19.11
CA LEU A 82 27.42 13.41 17.78
C LEU A 82 27.25 12.19 16.87
N GLU A 83 28.24 11.30 16.81
CA GLU A 83 28.15 10.08 15.99
C GLU A 83 27.01 9.18 16.45
N LYS A 84 26.82 9.01 17.76
CA LYS A 84 25.73 8.20 18.32
C LYS A 84 24.37 8.83 18.01
N PHE A 85 24.25 10.14 18.18
CA PHE A 85 23.05 10.91 17.88
C PHE A 85 22.69 10.86 16.39
N LEU A 86 23.65 11.18 15.51
CA LEU A 86 23.48 11.15 14.06
C LEU A 86 23.15 9.75 13.56
N ASN A 87 23.82 8.70 14.06
CA ASN A 87 23.51 7.32 13.67
C ASN A 87 22.10 6.89 14.10
N LYS A 88 21.64 7.30 15.29
CA LYS A 88 20.29 6.99 15.77
C LYS A 88 19.24 7.73 14.94
N CYS A 89 19.44 9.02 14.69
CA CYS A 89 18.56 9.84 13.84
C CYS A 89 18.51 9.31 12.39
N LEU A 90 19.66 9.01 11.79
CA LEU A 90 19.75 8.53 10.41
C LEU A 90 19.10 7.15 10.24
N LYS A 91 19.36 6.20 11.15
CA LYS A 91 18.71 4.88 11.12
C LYS A 91 17.19 4.99 11.21
N GLN A 92 16.69 5.87 12.07
CA GLN A 92 15.25 6.06 12.25
C GLN A 92 14.64 6.81 11.06
N PHE A 93 15.29 7.87 10.56
CA PHE A 93 14.89 8.58 9.34
C PHE A 93 14.79 7.62 8.15
N LEU A 94 15.80 6.76 7.95
CA LEU A 94 15.77 5.74 6.91
C LEU A 94 14.64 4.74 7.13
N LYS A 95 14.42 4.26 8.35
CA LYS A 95 13.34 3.32 8.66
C LYS A 95 11.95 3.91 8.37
N VAL A 96 11.70 5.14 8.81
CA VAL A 96 10.42 5.84 8.60
C VAL A 96 10.26 6.18 7.12
N SER A 97 11.25 6.80 6.51
CA SER A 97 11.20 7.20 5.10
C SER A 97 11.06 6.01 4.17
N LEU A 98 11.76 4.89 4.43
CA LEU A 98 11.60 3.67 3.64
C LEU A 98 10.23 3.03 3.88
N LYS A 99 9.72 3.00 5.12
CA LYS A 99 8.38 2.48 5.41
C LYS A 99 7.30 3.32 4.72
N GLU A 100 7.41 4.64 4.75
CA GLU A 100 6.49 5.56 4.06
C GLU A 100 6.68 5.53 2.54
N PHE A 101 7.91 5.37 2.04
CA PHE A 101 8.17 5.20 0.61
C PHE A 101 7.60 3.88 0.06
N VAL A 102 7.76 2.78 0.81
CA VAL A 102 7.16 1.48 0.47
C VAL A 102 5.63 1.54 0.58
N LYS A 103 5.08 2.18 1.62
CA LYS A 103 3.64 2.47 1.71
C LYS A 103 3.13 3.36 0.58
N LYS A 104 3.97 4.23 0.01
CA LYS A 104 3.65 5.05 -1.17
C LYS A 104 3.84 4.32 -2.49
N SER A 105 4.56 3.20 -2.50
CA SER A 105 4.75 2.36 -3.68
C SER A 105 3.60 1.36 -3.80
N GLN A 106 2.37 1.90 -3.81
CA GLN A 106 1.16 1.14 -4.06
C GLN A 106 1.16 0.71 -5.53
N VAL A 107 0.84 -0.55 -5.80
CA VAL A 107 0.91 -1.12 -7.15
C VAL A 107 -0.41 -1.72 -7.58
N TYR A 108 -0.69 -1.56 -8.87
CA TYR A 108 -1.64 -2.38 -9.59
C TYR A 108 -0.91 -3.43 -10.40
N ILE A 109 -1.41 -4.66 -10.40
CA ILE A 109 -0.93 -5.70 -11.30
C ILE A 109 -1.90 -5.77 -12.47
N VAL A 110 -1.40 -5.59 -13.70
CA VAL A 110 -2.20 -5.73 -14.91
C VAL A 110 -1.61 -6.85 -15.76
N GLY A 111 -2.46 -7.76 -16.23
CA GLY A 111 -2.05 -8.86 -17.10
C GLY A 111 -3.18 -9.31 -18.02
N HIS A 112 -2.86 -10.10 -19.05
CA HIS A 112 -3.89 -10.62 -19.95
C HIS A 112 -4.60 -11.84 -19.33
N ILE A 113 -3.83 -12.89 -19.01
CA ILE A 113 -4.35 -14.18 -18.53
C ILE A 113 -4.34 -14.19 -16.99
N PRO A 114 -5.50 -14.36 -16.31
CA PRO A 114 -5.57 -14.42 -14.86
C PRO A 114 -5.02 -15.76 -14.32
N PRO A 115 -4.46 -15.78 -13.10
CA PRO A 115 -4.21 -17.03 -12.38
C PRO A 115 -5.52 -17.65 -11.89
N GLY A 116 -5.46 -18.92 -11.47
CA GLY A 116 -6.63 -19.68 -11.03
C GLY A 116 -7.32 -20.42 -12.16
N SER A 117 -8.59 -20.78 -11.94
CA SER A 117 -9.40 -21.61 -12.84
C SER A 117 -10.40 -20.78 -13.60
N ASP A 118 -10.70 -21.14 -14.84
CA ASP A 118 -11.83 -20.59 -15.60
C ASP A 118 -13.16 -21.04 -14.96
N GLU A 119 -13.97 -20.09 -14.47
CA GLU A 119 -15.22 -20.34 -13.75
C GLU A 119 -16.27 -21.07 -14.58
N ARG A 120 -16.25 -20.91 -15.91
CA ARG A 120 -17.22 -21.53 -16.83
C ARG A 120 -16.89 -22.98 -17.16
N HIS A 121 -15.65 -23.41 -16.89
CA HIS A 121 -15.15 -24.73 -17.25
C HIS A 121 -14.76 -25.58 -16.03
N ILE A 122 -15.19 -25.20 -14.82
CA ILE A 122 -14.98 -25.99 -13.60
C ILE A 122 -15.77 -27.31 -13.71
N GLY A 123 -15.07 -28.44 -13.56
CA GLY A 123 -15.71 -29.77 -13.48
C GLY A 123 -16.01 -30.47 -14.81
N HIS A 124 -15.84 -29.80 -15.97
CA HIS A 124 -16.09 -30.40 -17.29
C HIS A 124 -14.95 -31.30 -17.81
N MET A 125 -13.76 -31.25 -17.20
CA MET A 125 -12.59 -32.06 -17.56
C MET A 125 -11.80 -32.43 -16.29
N PRO A 126 -11.06 -33.55 -16.26
CA PRO A 126 -10.29 -34.03 -15.09
C PRO A 126 -9.17 -33.09 -14.62
N TYR A 127 -8.93 -32.00 -15.35
CA TYR A 127 -8.07 -30.88 -14.97
C TYR A 127 -8.80 -29.60 -15.36
N GLY A 128 -9.72 -29.12 -14.51
CA GLY A 128 -10.41 -27.85 -14.72
C GLY A 128 -9.38 -26.80 -15.14
N HIS A 129 -9.59 -26.16 -16.30
CA HIS A 129 -8.56 -25.38 -16.98
C HIS A 129 -8.06 -24.26 -16.07
N THR A 130 -6.93 -24.51 -15.41
CA THR A 130 -6.15 -23.44 -14.80
C THR A 130 -5.49 -22.70 -15.95
N SER A 131 -5.67 -21.39 -16.02
CA SER A 131 -5.15 -20.63 -17.17
C SER A 131 -3.62 -20.63 -17.18
N PHE A 132 -3.00 -20.87 -16.02
CA PHE A 132 -1.57 -21.12 -15.85
C PHE A 132 -1.31 -22.60 -15.57
N THR A 133 -0.10 -23.08 -15.92
CA THR A 133 0.41 -24.32 -15.34
C THR A 133 0.43 -24.21 -13.80
N GLU A 134 0.21 -25.32 -13.10
CA GLU A 134 0.16 -25.34 -11.64
C GLU A 134 1.41 -24.69 -11.00
N LYS A 135 2.60 -25.01 -11.51
CA LYS A 135 3.87 -24.42 -11.08
C LYS A 135 3.86 -22.88 -11.17
N ASN A 136 3.36 -22.33 -12.27
CA ASN A 136 3.32 -20.88 -12.48
C ASN A 136 2.23 -20.23 -11.63
N ASN A 137 1.07 -20.90 -11.47
CA ASN A 137 0.00 -20.45 -10.60
C ASN A 137 0.48 -20.34 -9.14
N LEU A 138 1.13 -21.38 -8.62
CA LEU A 138 1.71 -21.38 -7.28
C LEU A 138 2.83 -20.35 -7.10
N ARG A 139 3.63 -20.11 -8.15
CA ARG A 139 4.66 -19.05 -8.12
C ARG A 139 4.02 -17.67 -8.04
N TYR A 140 2.97 -17.41 -8.83
CA TYR A 140 2.24 -16.14 -8.83
C TYR A 140 1.61 -15.88 -7.46
N LEU A 141 0.86 -16.86 -6.94
CA LEU A 141 0.20 -16.73 -5.63
C LEU A 141 1.20 -16.51 -4.49
N ARG A 142 2.39 -17.11 -4.53
CA ARG A 142 3.45 -16.83 -3.54
C ARG A 142 3.92 -15.38 -3.58
N LEU A 143 4.05 -14.78 -4.76
CA LEU A 143 4.45 -13.38 -4.91
C LEU A 143 3.34 -12.45 -4.42
N VAL A 144 2.09 -12.71 -4.79
CA VAL A 144 0.94 -11.92 -4.31
C VAL A 144 0.83 -11.99 -2.79
N LYS A 145 0.94 -13.19 -2.20
CA LYS A 145 0.96 -13.35 -0.73
C LYS A 145 2.05 -12.51 -0.08
N LYS A 146 3.29 -12.62 -0.60
CA LYS A 146 4.47 -11.92 -0.07
C LYS A 146 4.35 -10.39 -0.13
N TYR A 147 3.75 -9.86 -1.18
CA TYR A 147 3.66 -8.41 -1.43
C TYR A 147 2.23 -7.86 -1.29
N SER A 148 1.34 -8.59 -0.64
CA SER A 148 -0.08 -8.23 -0.52
C SER A 148 -0.30 -6.84 0.09
N GLU A 149 0.56 -6.40 1.00
CA GLU A 149 0.49 -5.09 1.67
C GLU A 149 0.63 -3.88 0.74
N ILE A 150 1.18 -4.05 -0.46
CA ILE A 150 1.38 -2.96 -1.43
C ILE A 150 0.54 -3.12 -2.70
N ILE A 151 -0.23 -4.22 -2.84
CA ILE A 151 -1.03 -4.50 -4.03
C ILE A 151 -2.44 -3.95 -3.80
N GLN A 152 -2.80 -2.87 -4.51
CA GLN A 152 -4.10 -2.22 -4.39
C GLN A 152 -5.18 -2.81 -5.30
N GLY A 153 -4.79 -3.69 -6.22
CA GLY A 153 -5.71 -4.32 -7.15
C GLY A 153 -4.97 -5.09 -8.24
N GLN A 154 -5.64 -6.08 -8.80
CA GLN A 154 -5.12 -6.88 -9.90
C GLN A 154 -6.18 -6.95 -11.00
N PHE A 155 -5.80 -6.72 -12.25
CA PHE A 155 -6.73 -6.52 -13.35
C PHE A 155 -6.34 -7.41 -14.54
N PHE A 156 -7.29 -8.25 -14.96
CA PHE A 156 -7.11 -9.26 -15.99
C PHE A 156 -8.26 -9.28 -16.99
N GLY A 157 -8.08 -10.04 -18.07
CA GLY A 157 -9.11 -10.33 -19.05
C GLY A 157 -9.06 -11.80 -19.45
N HIS A 158 -8.91 -12.07 -20.74
CA HIS A 158 -8.75 -13.40 -21.36
C HIS A 158 -9.99 -14.31 -21.29
N LEU A 159 -10.69 -14.38 -20.16
CA LEU A 159 -11.85 -15.26 -19.97
C LEU A 159 -13.13 -14.73 -20.62
N HIS A 160 -13.16 -13.43 -20.97
CA HIS A 160 -14.34 -12.74 -21.52
C HIS A 160 -15.55 -12.85 -20.57
N SER A 161 -15.29 -12.94 -19.28
CA SER A 161 -16.29 -12.95 -18.20
C SER A 161 -16.16 -11.70 -17.36
N ASP A 162 -17.29 -11.31 -16.78
CA ASP A 162 -17.29 -10.46 -15.62
C ASP A 162 -17.12 -11.33 -14.38
N SER A 163 -15.94 -11.27 -13.75
CA SER A 163 -15.64 -12.09 -12.58
C SER A 163 -14.61 -11.43 -11.67
N PHE A 164 -14.50 -11.94 -10.45
CA PHE A 164 -13.47 -11.56 -9.50
C PHE A 164 -12.90 -12.78 -8.79
N ARG A 165 -11.71 -12.62 -8.20
CA ARG A 165 -11.04 -13.65 -7.39
C ARG A 165 -10.56 -13.04 -6.08
N VAL A 166 -10.59 -13.82 -5.02
CA VAL A 166 -10.02 -13.45 -3.70
C VAL A 166 -8.82 -14.35 -3.42
N VAL A 167 -7.71 -13.75 -2.99
CA VAL A 167 -6.49 -14.44 -2.58
C VAL A 167 -6.41 -14.47 -1.06
N TYR A 168 -6.14 -15.65 -0.52
CA TYR A 168 -6.07 -15.87 0.92
C TYR A 168 -4.63 -16.12 1.38
N SER A 169 -4.31 -15.66 2.59
CA SER A 169 -3.09 -16.03 3.31
C SER A 169 -3.11 -17.50 3.70
N ASP A 170 -1.96 -18.01 4.18
CA ASP A 170 -1.88 -19.39 4.69
C ASP A 170 -2.72 -19.60 5.96
N SER A 171 -3.09 -18.51 6.65
CA SER A 171 -4.01 -18.51 7.79
C SER A 171 -5.50 -18.41 7.41
N GLY A 172 -5.82 -18.40 6.11
CA GLY A 172 -7.20 -18.30 5.61
C GLY A 172 -7.77 -16.88 5.56
N LYS A 173 -7.00 -15.84 5.90
CA LYS A 173 -7.45 -14.44 5.80
C LYS A 173 -7.42 -13.93 4.35
N PRO A 174 -8.44 -13.22 3.85
CA PRO A 174 -8.42 -12.62 2.52
C PRO A 174 -7.45 -11.42 2.48
N ILE A 175 -6.43 -11.48 1.63
CA ILE A 175 -5.30 -10.53 1.61
C ILE A 175 -5.12 -9.77 0.29
N SER A 176 -5.74 -10.23 -0.79
CA SER A 176 -5.71 -9.52 -2.08
C SER A 176 -6.91 -9.97 -2.93
N TRP A 177 -7.17 -9.25 -4.01
CA TRP A 177 -8.26 -9.53 -4.92
C TRP A 177 -7.86 -9.26 -6.36
N MET A 178 -8.61 -9.84 -7.30
CA MET A 178 -8.41 -9.68 -8.74
C MET A 178 -9.76 -9.43 -9.41
N MET A 179 -9.78 -8.56 -10.40
CA MET A 179 -10.92 -8.31 -11.27
C MET A 179 -10.60 -8.83 -12.66
N ILE A 180 -11.54 -9.55 -13.24
CA ILE A 180 -11.50 -10.05 -14.60
C ILE A 180 -12.57 -9.27 -15.36
N ALA A 181 -12.13 -8.53 -16.38
CA ALA A 181 -13.02 -7.73 -17.19
C ALA A 181 -13.57 -8.56 -18.37
N PRO A 182 -14.84 -8.34 -18.74
CA PRO A 182 -15.40 -8.91 -19.96
C PRO A 182 -14.75 -8.29 -21.20
N SER A 183 -15.09 -8.79 -22.38
CA SER A 183 -14.44 -8.38 -23.62
C SER A 183 -15.34 -7.51 -24.50
N ILE A 184 -14.72 -6.71 -25.36
CA ILE A 184 -15.45 -5.99 -26.43
C ILE A 184 -15.95 -6.97 -27.50
N THR A 185 -15.23 -8.08 -27.73
CA THR A 185 -15.64 -9.04 -28.76
C THR A 185 -16.76 -9.96 -28.24
N PRO A 186 -17.89 -10.07 -28.94
CA PRO A 186 -18.90 -11.06 -28.59
C PRO A 186 -18.40 -12.45 -29.01
N ARG A 187 -18.19 -13.36 -28.06
CA ARG A 187 -17.75 -14.72 -28.38
C ARG A 187 -18.90 -15.51 -29.03
N LYS A 188 -18.68 -16.09 -30.22
CA LYS A 188 -19.71 -16.82 -30.99
C LYS A 188 -19.95 -18.28 -30.56
N MET A 189 -19.45 -18.69 -29.40
CA MET A 189 -19.55 -20.08 -28.90
C MET A 189 -20.61 -20.19 -27.80
N SER A 190 -20.71 -21.34 -27.13
CA SER A 190 -21.74 -21.69 -26.13
C SER A 190 -21.97 -20.65 -25.03
N GLU A 191 -20.99 -19.80 -24.74
CA GLU A 191 -21.10 -18.70 -23.78
C GLU A 191 -20.67 -17.41 -24.45
N SER A 192 -21.67 -16.64 -24.87
CA SER A 192 -21.50 -15.33 -25.48
C SER A 192 -21.58 -14.23 -24.42
N ASN A 193 -20.97 -13.09 -24.70
CA ASN A 193 -21.11 -11.88 -23.90
C ASN A 193 -21.48 -10.71 -24.84
N ASN A 194 -22.25 -9.76 -24.34
CA ASN A 194 -22.34 -8.45 -24.99
C ASN A 194 -20.95 -7.77 -24.95
N PRO A 195 -20.60 -6.95 -25.96
CA PRO A 195 -19.44 -6.08 -25.89
C PRO A 195 -19.48 -5.24 -24.62
N ALA A 196 -18.37 -5.19 -23.89
CA ALA A 196 -18.37 -4.61 -22.55
C ALA A 196 -17.07 -3.82 -22.28
N MET A 197 -17.18 -2.76 -21.47
CA MET A 197 -16.06 -1.94 -21.00
C MET A 197 -16.25 -1.58 -19.53
N ARG A 198 -15.15 -1.43 -18.78
CA ARG A 198 -15.20 -1.14 -17.36
C ARG A 198 -14.43 0.15 -17.04
N LEU A 199 -15.06 1.04 -16.29
CA LEU A 199 -14.47 2.29 -15.84
C LEU A 199 -14.25 2.24 -14.32
N TYR A 200 -13.00 2.27 -13.90
CA TYR A 200 -12.63 2.25 -12.48
C TYR A 200 -12.59 3.66 -11.90
N LYS A 201 -13.09 3.79 -10.66
CA LYS A 201 -12.90 4.96 -9.81
C LYS A 201 -11.91 4.58 -8.72
N PHE A 202 -10.85 5.37 -8.56
CA PHE A 202 -9.83 5.14 -7.54
C PHE A 202 -9.41 6.45 -6.87
N ASP A 203 -8.92 6.34 -5.65
CA ASP A 203 -8.32 7.42 -4.89
C ASP A 203 -6.88 7.65 -5.40
N THR A 204 -6.58 8.87 -5.84
CA THR A 204 -5.30 9.18 -6.49
C THR A 204 -4.12 9.27 -5.52
N ASP A 205 -4.38 9.47 -4.23
CA ASP A 205 -3.34 9.60 -3.21
C ASP A 205 -2.89 8.23 -2.69
N THR A 206 -3.83 7.30 -2.56
CA THR A 206 -3.63 5.96 -1.99
C THR A 206 -3.65 4.84 -3.03
N GLY A 207 -4.10 5.10 -4.25
CA GLY A 207 -4.35 4.07 -5.25
C GLY A 207 -5.47 3.09 -4.86
N GLN A 208 -6.29 3.38 -3.84
CA GLN A 208 -7.40 2.50 -3.49
C GLN A 208 -8.47 2.53 -4.58
N VAL A 209 -8.91 1.35 -5.05
CA VAL A 209 -10.10 1.27 -5.90
C VAL A 209 -11.33 1.51 -5.06
N LEU A 210 -12.15 2.48 -5.45
CA LEU A 210 -13.35 2.91 -4.75
C LEU A 210 -14.61 2.27 -5.32
N ASP A 211 -14.68 2.12 -6.64
CA ASP A 211 -15.80 1.51 -7.35
C ASP A 211 -15.41 1.19 -8.81
N TYR A 212 -16.27 0.49 -9.55
CA TYR A 212 -16.27 0.55 -11.00
C TYR A 212 -17.68 0.60 -11.57
N THR A 213 -17.82 1.23 -12.74
CA THR A 213 -19.01 1.14 -13.58
C THR A 213 -18.73 0.18 -14.74
N GLN A 214 -19.53 -0.87 -14.83
CA GLN A 214 -19.56 -1.77 -15.96
C GLN A 214 -20.49 -1.17 -17.01
N TYR A 215 -20.02 -1.06 -18.23
CA TYR A 215 -20.82 -0.68 -19.39
C TYR A 215 -20.90 -1.86 -20.34
N TYR A 216 -22.01 -1.92 -21.06
CA TYR A 216 -22.22 -2.89 -22.12
C TYR A 216 -22.90 -2.23 -23.32
N LEU A 217 -22.74 -2.89 -24.47
CA LEU A 217 -23.50 -2.61 -25.68
C LEU A 217 -24.49 -3.76 -25.86
N ASP A 218 -25.79 -3.46 -25.87
CA ASP A 218 -26.77 -4.43 -26.33
C ASP A 218 -26.56 -4.67 -27.83
N LEU A 219 -25.88 -5.77 -28.15
CA LEU A 219 -25.44 -6.03 -29.52
C LEU A 219 -26.61 -6.30 -30.45
N GLU A 220 -27.69 -6.93 -29.95
CA GLU A 220 -28.87 -7.21 -30.75
C GLU A 220 -29.58 -5.91 -31.11
N GLN A 221 -29.84 -5.06 -30.10
CA GLN A 221 -30.45 -3.75 -30.33
C GLN A 221 -29.59 -2.86 -31.24
N ALA A 222 -28.27 -2.84 -31.03
CA ALA A 222 -27.36 -2.05 -31.84
C ALA A 222 -27.38 -2.49 -33.32
N ASN A 223 -27.45 -3.79 -33.59
CA ASN A 223 -27.56 -4.32 -34.95
C ASN A 223 -28.91 -4.00 -35.60
N GLN A 224 -30.00 -4.01 -34.83
CA GLN A 224 -31.33 -3.64 -35.34
C GLN A 224 -31.43 -2.14 -35.68
N LEU A 225 -30.81 -1.27 -34.88
CA LEU A 225 -30.83 0.18 -35.08
C LEU A 225 -29.74 0.69 -36.03
N GLY A 226 -28.67 -0.09 -36.25
CA GLY A 226 -27.48 0.37 -36.97
C GLY A 226 -26.66 1.41 -36.19
N GLU A 227 -26.84 1.49 -34.88
CA GLU A 227 -26.23 2.49 -34.00
C GLU A 227 -25.70 1.83 -32.71
N ALA A 228 -24.47 2.15 -32.32
CA ALA A 228 -23.85 1.60 -31.11
C ALA A 228 -24.16 2.46 -29.88
N VAL A 229 -25.18 2.07 -29.11
CA VAL A 229 -25.59 2.76 -27.87
C VAL A 229 -25.04 2.03 -26.64
N TRP A 230 -23.95 2.55 -26.08
CA TRP A 230 -23.35 2.04 -24.84
C TRP A 230 -24.14 2.53 -23.62
N GLN A 231 -24.37 1.63 -22.67
CA GLN A 231 -25.16 1.92 -21.47
C GLN A 231 -24.52 1.28 -20.23
N PRO A 232 -24.66 1.92 -19.04
CA PRO A 232 -24.20 1.34 -17.80
C PRO A 232 -25.02 0.09 -17.48
N GLU A 233 -24.34 -1.01 -17.19
CA GLU A 233 -24.93 -2.28 -16.74
C GLU A 233 -25.12 -2.25 -15.23
N TYR A 234 -24.04 -1.99 -14.48
CA TYR A 234 -24.07 -1.86 -13.03
C TYR A 234 -22.84 -1.13 -12.48
N ASN A 235 -22.94 -0.69 -11.22
CA ASN A 235 -21.81 -0.31 -10.39
C ASN A 235 -21.55 -1.41 -9.36
N LEU A 236 -20.29 -1.80 -9.15
CA LEU A 236 -19.95 -2.88 -8.21
C LEU A 236 -20.46 -2.60 -6.79
N THR A 237 -20.24 -1.37 -6.32
CA THR A 237 -20.64 -0.94 -4.98
C THR A 237 -22.11 -0.50 -4.91
N THR A 238 -22.56 -0.15 -3.69
CA THR A 238 -23.83 0.50 -3.29
C THR A 238 -25.14 -0.06 -3.89
N TYR A 239 -25.35 -0.04 -5.20
CA TYR A 239 -26.65 -0.37 -5.80
C TYR A 239 -26.80 -1.85 -6.19
N TYR A 240 -25.75 -2.50 -6.73
CA TYR A 240 -25.89 -3.85 -7.26
C TYR A 240 -25.70 -4.93 -6.18
N TYR A 241 -24.51 -4.96 -5.57
CA TYR A 241 -24.15 -5.92 -4.53
C TYR A 241 -24.20 -5.36 -3.09
N GLY A 242 -24.45 -4.06 -2.93
CA GLY A 242 -24.54 -3.40 -1.62
C GLY A 242 -23.19 -3.34 -0.88
N LEU A 243 -22.07 -3.35 -1.61
CA LEU A 243 -20.74 -3.21 -1.02
C LEU A 243 -20.46 -1.77 -0.64
N GLY A 244 -19.96 -1.54 0.58
CA GLY A 244 -19.52 -0.23 1.06
C GLY A 244 -18.09 0.14 0.65
N GLU A 245 -17.31 -0.83 0.17
CA GLU A 245 -15.94 -0.65 -0.28
C GLU A 245 -15.53 -1.78 -1.25
N VAL A 246 -14.43 -1.57 -1.98
CA VAL A 246 -13.75 -2.62 -2.75
C VAL A 246 -12.53 -3.08 -1.97
N SER A 247 -12.69 -4.17 -1.21
CA SER A 247 -11.62 -4.78 -0.42
C SER A 247 -11.64 -6.30 -0.53
N SER A 248 -10.53 -6.96 -0.18
CA SER A 248 -10.46 -8.43 -0.16
C SER A 248 -11.49 -9.02 0.81
N VAL A 249 -11.78 -8.33 1.91
CA VAL A 249 -12.78 -8.74 2.91
C VAL A 249 -14.20 -8.55 2.37
N ALA A 250 -14.51 -7.40 1.77
CA ALA A 250 -15.83 -7.15 1.19
C ALA A 250 -16.16 -8.14 0.06
N LEU A 251 -15.19 -8.41 -0.82
CA LEU A 251 -15.33 -9.39 -1.91
C LEU A 251 -15.40 -10.84 -1.40
N HIS A 252 -14.68 -11.16 -0.31
CA HIS A 252 -14.85 -12.46 0.36
C HIS A 252 -16.27 -12.63 0.89
N ASN A 253 -16.80 -11.64 1.59
CA ASN A 253 -18.16 -11.68 2.14
C ASN A 253 -19.21 -11.79 1.00
N LEU A 254 -18.99 -11.10 -0.12
CA LEU A 254 -19.85 -11.27 -1.30
C LEU A 254 -19.80 -12.70 -1.85
N ALA A 255 -18.60 -13.25 -2.01
CA ALA A 255 -18.44 -14.63 -2.47
C ALA A 255 -19.05 -15.66 -1.50
N ASP A 256 -18.97 -15.41 -0.19
CA ASP A 256 -19.59 -16.24 0.83
C ASP A 256 -21.12 -16.21 0.72
N ARG A 257 -21.70 -15.03 0.51
CA ARG A 257 -23.14 -14.87 0.24
C ARG A 257 -23.60 -15.65 -0.98
N PHE A 258 -22.78 -15.73 -2.03
CA PHE A 258 -23.12 -16.54 -3.21
C PHE A 258 -23.26 -18.04 -2.93
N THR A 259 -22.69 -18.53 -1.82
CA THR A 259 -22.85 -19.94 -1.43
C THR A 259 -24.16 -20.23 -0.69
N ASN A 260 -24.85 -19.18 -0.23
CA ASN A 260 -26.14 -19.31 0.41
C ASN A 260 -27.25 -19.40 -0.65
N ALA A 261 -27.92 -20.55 -0.75
CA ALA A 261 -28.97 -20.80 -1.73
C ALA A 261 -30.18 -19.85 -1.60
N ASP A 262 -30.41 -19.27 -0.42
CA ASP A 262 -31.49 -18.30 -0.19
C ASP A 262 -31.10 -16.86 -0.57
N ASP A 263 -29.83 -16.62 -0.91
CA ASP A 263 -29.35 -15.29 -1.29
C ASP A 263 -29.45 -15.08 -2.80
N THR A 264 -30.23 -14.08 -3.20
CA THR A 264 -30.46 -13.72 -4.61
C THR A 264 -29.26 -13.11 -5.32
N GLN A 265 -28.20 -12.72 -4.60
CA GLN A 265 -27.07 -12.00 -5.20
C GLN A 265 -26.29 -12.85 -6.22
N PHE A 266 -26.26 -14.18 -6.10
CA PHE A 266 -25.58 -15.03 -7.07
C PHE A 266 -26.27 -15.04 -8.44
N ALA A 267 -27.58 -14.83 -8.47
CA ALA A 267 -28.37 -14.81 -9.71
C ALA A 267 -28.29 -13.47 -10.45
N LYS A 268 -27.71 -12.43 -9.83
CA LYS A 268 -27.47 -11.12 -10.42
C LYS A 268 -26.10 -11.06 -11.07
#